data_AF-A0A973EIT1-F1
#
_entry.id   AF-A0A973EIT1-F1
#
_cell.length_a   1.000
_cell.length_b   1.000
_cell.length_c   1.000
_cell.angle_alpha   90.00
_cell.angle_beta   90.00
_cell.angle_gamma   90.00
#
_symmetry.space_group_name_H-M   'P 1'
#
loop_
_entity.id
_entity.type
_entity.pdbx_description
1 polymer ?
#
loop_
_entity_poly.entity_id
_entity_poly.type
_entity_poly.pdbx_seq_one_letter_code
_entity_poly.pdbx_strand_id
1 'polypeptide(L)'
;MKKLFFLILVLLTTFFVFKNIHSLKPNYIKNLTFTTDDSVNTLIVIKNQNQHTVEFNFSLNNKFYASLNDFIRKNKNSNDSEQIVLNLFHAFINSIVHEKLFNDWGAIPLTTLNSKGFAICGWQSEIFSQILYNAGFKSKVLHLEGHAVSEVFYNGSWHLFDTDRKTFFKKGNKILNYKELIHFPLMFKKNGTKKYMANLTTLSKKYTNHFITGEDNKPKEINNANNDTFLLNLPAKASFVFPFYPDYKRDFYPYNTKAKLFIPKGFNGKIKNPLILIDVEGKGKIKINNREYLVPDELELLKASIIKSNKFIDKIKVEVFSDTLALVYMLNPLFTKIYKKNILSINASDSLVIKIDKNREKNKNTIYPTHLELLNQYTPFAHKLASEISLFNINSVEELYHKQLKPYCISNAIDTNKLKKRLMLIKHFVNKPIYEYSEVSNFYGFLALLLNAKDEEFRNIFIFNIKYLRYKHILNKYYK
;
A
#
# COMPACT_ATOMS: atom_id res chain seq x y z
N MET A 1 2.35 57.16 28.63
CA MET A 1 2.84 55.76 28.48
C MET A 1 1.81 54.81 27.85
N LYS A 2 0.58 54.66 28.37
CA LYS A 2 -0.42 53.70 27.82
C LYS A 2 -0.76 53.85 26.33
N LYS A 3 -0.87 55.09 25.82
CA LYS A 3 -1.14 55.37 24.39
C LYS A 3 0.01 54.97 23.46
N LEU A 4 1.26 55.16 23.90
CA LEU A 4 2.46 54.78 23.13
C LEU A 4 2.61 53.26 23.06
N PHE A 5 2.35 52.56 24.17
CA PHE A 5 2.36 51.10 24.21
C PHE A 5 1.30 50.48 23.28
N PHE A 6 0.10 51.04 23.26
CA PHE A 6 -0.97 50.58 22.36
C PHE A 6 -0.61 50.80 20.89
N LEU A 7 -0.02 51.95 20.54
CA LEU A 7 0.44 52.24 19.18
C LEU A 7 1.53 51.24 18.72
N ILE A 8 2.49 50.93 19.60
CA ILE A 8 3.55 49.94 19.31
C ILE A 8 2.94 48.54 19.13
N LEU A 9 1.98 48.15 19.96
CA LEU A 9 1.32 46.85 19.84
C LEU A 9 0.54 46.73 18.53
N VAL A 10 -0.17 47.78 18.12
CA VAL A 10 -0.89 47.83 16.82
C VAL A 10 0.09 47.80 15.65
N LEU A 11 1.21 48.50 15.73
CA LEU A 11 2.27 48.46 14.70
C LEU A 11 2.93 47.08 14.61
N LEU A 12 3.17 46.41 15.74
CA LEU A 12 3.73 45.06 15.75
C LEU A 12 2.74 44.02 15.22
N THR A 13 1.46 44.09 15.58
CA THR A 13 0.44 43.16 15.06
C THR A 13 0.17 43.39 13.58
N THR A 14 0.07 44.65 13.13
CA THR A 14 -0.06 44.96 11.70
C THR A 14 1.18 44.57 10.91
N PHE A 15 2.40 44.79 11.42
CA PHE A 15 3.62 44.31 10.78
C PHE A 15 3.69 42.78 10.74
N PHE A 16 3.27 42.08 11.80
CA PHE A 16 3.23 40.63 11.84
C PHE A 16 2.17 40.05 10.88
N VAL A 17 0.98 40.66 10.82
CA VAL A 17 -0.08 40.29 9.87
C VAL A 17 0.34 40.61 8.44
N PHE A 18 0.93 41.77 8.16
CA PHE A 18 1.39 42.17 6.83
C PHE A 18 2.55 41.29 6.35
N LYS A 19 3.51 40.97 7.21
CA LYS A 19 4.60 40.03 6.92
C LYS A 19 4.06 38.62 6.67
N ASN A 20 3.07 38.15 7.44
CA ASN A 20 2.47 36.84 7.21
C ASN A 20 1.63 36.81 5.92
N ILE A 21 0.83 37.83 5.64
CA ILE A 21 0.01 37.94 4.42
C ILE A 21 0.90 38.05 3.17
N HIS A 22 1.98 38.83 3.20
CA HIS A 22 2.91 38.92 2.07
C HIS A 22 3.94 37.78 1.99
N SER A 23 4.15 37.00 3.06
CA SER A 23 4.97 35.78 3.00
C SER A 23 4.23 34.58 2.40
N LEU A 24 2.91 34.67 2.23
CA LEU A 24 2.12 33.71 1.48
C LEU A 24 2.38 33.95 -0.02
N LYS A 25 3.57 33.55 -0.49
CA LYS A 25 3.79 33.35 -1.92
C LYS A 25 2.61 32.52 -2.45
N PRO A 26 1.95 32.93 -3.54
CA PRO A 26 0.87 32.14 -4.10
C PRO A 26 1.38 30.73 -4.39
N ASN A 27 0.69 29.72 -3.85
CA ASN A 27 1.01 28.33 -4.10
C ASN A 27 1.01 28.08 -5.61
N TYR A 28 2.09 27.49 -6.13
CA TYR A 28 2.16 27.07 -7.51
C TYR A 28 1.23 25.87 -7.71
N ILE A 29 0.10 26.09 -8.38
CA ILE A 29 -0.85 25.03 -8.73
C ILE A 29 -0.79 24.79 -10.23
N LYS A 30 -0.56 23.53 -10.62
CA LYS A 30 -0.55 23.12 -12.03
C LYS A 30 -1.36 21.85 -12.24
N ASN A 31 -2.30 21.91 -13.18
CA ASN A 31 -3.03 20.76 -13.67
C ASN A 31 -2.56 20.42 -15.09
N LEU A 32 -2.20 19.17 -15.32
CA LEU A 32 -1.76 18.64 -16.60
C LEU A 32 -2.62 17.44 -16.96
N THR A 33 -3.29 17.51 -18.11
CA THR A 33 -3.88 16.32 -18.74
C THR A 33 -2.92 15.82 -19.81
N PHE A 34 -2.63 14.52 -19.82
CA PHE A 34 -1.79 13.92 -20.85
C PHE A 34 -2.34 12.57 -21.30
N THR A 35 -2.05 12.21 -22.55
CA THR A 35 -2.39 10.90 -23.13
C THR A 35 -1.12 10.12 -23.43
N THR A 36 -1.23 8.79 -23.44
CA THR A 36 -0.15 7.89 -23.83
C THR A 36 -0.73 6.59 -24.36
N ASP A 37 -0.12 6.06 -25.41
CA ASP A 37 -0.42 4.71 -25.92
C ASP A 37 0.52 3.65 -25.31
N ASP A 38 1.50 4.08 -24.51
CA ASP A 38 2.46 3.19 -23.83
C ASP A 38 2.44 3.44 -22.32
N SER A 39 1.36 3.01 -21.68
CA SER A 39 1.16 3.09 -20.23
C SER A 39 2.29 2.45 -19.41
N VAL A 40 3.02 1.50 -19.97
CA VAL A 40 4.03 0.73 -19.24
C VAL A 40 5.36 1.46 -19.17
N ASN A 41 5.72 2.17 -20.24
CA ASN A 41 6.99 2.89 -20.31
C ASN A 41 6.83 4.40 -20.09
N THR A 42 5.64 4.91 -19.77
CA THR A 42 5.46 6.34 -19.51
C THR A 42 6.03 6.75 -18.16
N LEU A 43 6.84 7.80 -18.14
CA LEU A 43 7.39 8.43 -16.94
C LEU A 43 6.89 9.87 -16.81
N ILE A 44 6.53 10.25 -15.60
CA ILE A 44 6.25 11.62 -15.17
C ILE A 44 7.52 12.14 -14.50
N VAL A 45 8.04 13.26 -15.00
CA VAL A 45 9.26 13.90 -14.52
C VAL A 45 8.90 15.28 -13.97
N ILE A 46 9.12 15.49 -12.66
CA ILE A 46 8.91 16.76 -11.97
C ILE A 46 10.29 17.32 -11.62
N LYS A 47 10.66 18.48 -12.17
CA LYS A 47 11.98 19.09 -12.00
C LYS A 47 11.89 20.41 -11.24
N ASN A 48 12.77 20.58 -10.27
CA ASN A 48 12.99 21.86 -9.61
C ASN A 48 14.12 22.60 -10.34
N GLN A 49 13.79 23.62 -11.12
CA GLN A 49 14.80 24.46 -11.79
C GLN A 49 15.27 25.63 -10.92
N ASN A 50 14.71 25.80 -9.73
CA ASN A 50 15.07 26.88 -8.81
C ASN A 50 16.44 26.60 -8.15
N GLN A 51 16.93 27.61 -7.42
CA GLN A 51 18.17 27.53 -6.62
C GLN A 51 17.93 27.13 -5.16
N HIS A 52 16.67 26.89 -4.78
CA HIS A 52 16.28 26.48 -3.43
C HIS A 52 15.41 25.22 -3.49
N THR A 53 15.23 24.56 -2.35
CA THR A 53 14.34 23.39 -2.22
C THR A 53 12.89 23.82 -2.37
N VAL A 54 12.13 23.09 -3.18
CA VAL A 54 10.68 23.29 -3.34
C VAL A 54 9.94 22.17 -2.62
N GLU A 55 8.97 22.54 -1.79
CA GLU A 55 8.04 21.61 -1.16
C GLU A 55 6.85 21.42 -2.08
N PHE A 56 6.43 20.18 -2.32
CA PHE A 56 5.31 19.91 -3.21
C PHE A 56 4.54 18.65 -2.84
N ASN A 57 3.29 18.60 -3.27
CA ASN A 57 2.49 17.39 -3.33
C ASN A 57 1.91 17.25 -4.74
N PHE A 58 1.44 16.05 -5.05
CA PHE A 58 0.81 15.79 -6.34
C PHE A 58 -0.36 14.82 -6.19
N SER A 59 -1.25 14.85 -7.16
CA SER A 59 -2.34 13.90 -7.34
C SER A 59 -2.32 13.38 -8.77
N LEU A 60 -2.29 12.05 -8.94
CA LEU A 60 -2.38 11.39 -10.24
C LEU A 60 -3.69 10.63 -10.30
N ASN A 61 -4.56 10.96 -11.25
CA ASN A 61 -5.86 10.28 -11.45
C ASN A 61 -6.69 10.23 -10.15
N ASN A 62 -6.72 11.35 -9.41
CA ASN A 62 -7.36 11.50 -8.09
C ASN A 62 -6.80 10.59 -6.98
N LYS A 63 -5.62 10.01 -7.18
CA LYS A 63 -4.83 9.29 -6.18
C LYS A 63 -3.63 10.13 -5.74
N PHE A 64 -2.95 9.67 -4.70
CA PHE A 64 -1.99 10.45 -3.90
C PHE A 64 -2.69 11.59 -3.15
N TYR A 65 -2.89 11.38 -1.86
CA TYR A 65 -3.66 12.28 -1.00
C TYR A 65 -2.72 13.20 -0.24
N ALA A 66 -3.02 14.51 -0.25
CA ALA A 66 -2.19 15.51 0.43
C ALA A 66 -2.29 15.42 1.97
N SER A 67 -3.43 14.96 2.47
CA SER A 67 -3.72 14.75 3.89
C SER A 67 -4.79 13.67 4.07
N LEU A 68 -5.03 13.21 5.30
CA LEU A 68 -6.16 12.31 5.57
C LEU A 68 -7.51 12.99 5.26
N ASN A 69 -7.61 14.30 5.52
CA ASN A 69 -8.80 15.09 5.17
C ASN A 69 -8.99 15.22 3.65
N ASP A 70 -7.90 15.25 2.86
CA ASP A 70 -7.98 15.18 1.40
C ASP A 70 -8.56 13.83 0.92
N PHE A 71 -8.13 12.72 1.54
CA PHE A 71 -8.73 11.40 1.30
C PHE A 71 -10.22 11.41 1.61
N ILE A 72 -10.62 11.89 2.79
CA ILE A 72 -12.03 11.92 3.21
C ILE A 72 -12.88 12.77 2.26
N ARG A 73 -12.43 13.99 1.97
CA ARG A 73 -13.13 14.94 1.10
C ARG A 73 -13.37 14.39 -0.31
N LYS A 74 -12.39 13.68 -0.88
CA LYS A 74 -12.47 13.10 -2.23
C LYS A 74 -13.35 11.85 -2.31
N ASN A 75 -13.59 11.16 -1.19
CA ASN A 75 -14.24 9.86 -1.20
C ASN A 75 -15.59 9.82 -0.46
N LYS A 76 -15.96 10.77 0.39
CA LYS A 76 -17.21 10.68 1.19
C LYS A 76 -18.50 10.70 0.37
N ASN A 77 -18.56 11.52 -0.68
CA ASN A 77 -19.63 11.65 -1.70
C ASN A 77 -21.11 11.48 -1.25
N SER A 78 -21.43 11.72 0.03
CA SER A 78 -22.77 11.63 0.60
C SER A 78 -22.85 12.49 1.86
N ASN A 79 -24.07 12.82 2.28
CA ASN A 79 -24.37 13.41 3.59
C ASN A 79 -25.02 12.39 4.55
N ASP A 80 -25.44 11.23 4.05
CA ASP A 80 -25.92 10.14 4.89
C ASP A 80 -24.75 9.45 5.61
N SER A 81 -24.89 9.22 6.91
CA SER A 81 -23.81 8.71 7.75
C SER A 81 -23.36 7.30 7.33
N GLU A 82 -24.30 6.39 7.06
CA GLU A 82 -23.96 5.04 6.61
C GLU A 82 -23.23 5.09 5.27
N GLN A 83 -23.75 5.87 4.33
CA GLN A 83 -23.16 5.97 3.00
C GLN A 83 -21.77 6.64 3.02
N ILE A 84 -21.54 7.63 3.89
CA ILE A 84 -20.20 8.20 4.10
C ILE A 84 -19.24 7.10 4.55
N VAL A 85 -19.61 6.35 5.59
CA VAL A 85 -18.77 5.25 6.13
C VAL A 85 -18.50 4.20 5.06
N LEU A 86 -19.51 3.77 4.31
CA LEU A 86 -19.36 2.79 3.23
C LEU A 86 -18.47 3.29 2.10
N ASN A 87 -18.62 4.55 1.70
CA ASN A 87 -17.77 5.14 0.66
C ASN A 87 -16.30 5.22 1.10
N LEU A 88 -16.05 5.64 2.35
CA LEU A 88 -14.71 5.66 2.92
C LEU A 88 -14.12 4.25 3.08
N PHE A 89 -14.94 3.29 3.52
CA PHE A 89 -14.56 1.89 3.62
C PHE A 89 -14.11 1.36 2.26
N HIS A 90 -14.96 1.48 1.23
CA HIS A 90 -14.66 1.02 -0.12
C HIS A 90 -13.45 1.73 -0.73
N ALA A 91 -13.29 3.04 -0.52
CA ALA A 91 -12.10 3.76 -0.97
C ALA A 91 -10.83 3.25 -0.29
N PHE A 92 -10.89 2.97 1.01
CA PHE A 92 -9.76 2.49 1.81
C PHE A 92 -9.36 1.06 1.41
N ILE A 93 -10.30 0.12 1.40
CA ILE A 93 -10.01 -1.28 1.05
C ILE A 93 -9.53 -1.41 -0.40
N ASN A 94 -9.96 -0.55 -1.32
CA ASN A 94 -9.46 -0.54 -2.70
C ASN A 94 -8.11 0.16 -2.87
N SER A 95 -7.49 0.60 -1.79
CA SER A 95 -6.18 1.27 -1.79
C SER A 95 -5.07 0.43 -1.14
N ILE A 96 -5.40 -0.73 -0.56
CA ILE A 96 -4.50 -1.50 0.29
C ILE A 96 -4.71 -3.02 0.16
N VAL A 97 -3.69 -3.81 0.49
CA VAL A 97 -3.80 -5.26 0.76
C VAL A 97 -3.29 -5.64 2.13
N HIS A 98 -3.69 -6.84 2.56
CA HIS A 98 -3.02 -7.53 3.64
C HIS A 98 -1.67 -8.09 3.22
N GLU A 99 -0.59 -7.54 3.78
CA GLU A 99 0.74 -8.12 3.63
C GLU A 99 1.68 -7.64 4.76
N LYS A 100 2.72 -8.44 5.08
CA LYS A 100 3.77 -8.11 6.06
C LYS A 100 5.15 -8.12 5.40
N LEU A 101 5.42 -7.14 4.52
CA LEU A 101 6.71 -7.04 3.81
C LEU A 101 7.80 -6.30 4.60
N PHE A 102 7.43 -5.27 5.36
CA PHE A 102 8.35 -4.36 6.05
C PHE A 102 8.19 -4.43 7.57
N ASN A 103 9.15 -3.81 8.25
CA ASN A 103 9.06 -3.54 9.67
C ASN A 103 7.76 -2.84 10.05
N ASP A 104 7.40 -3.11 11.30
CA ASP A 104 6.22 -2.56 11.90
C ASP A 104 6.49 -1.11 12.38
N TRP A 105 6.15 -0.14 11.54
CA TRP A 105 6.18 1.29 11.91
C TRP A 105 4.85 1.79 12.44
N GLY A 106 3.91 0.88 12.75
CA GLY A 106 2.56 1.21 13.17
C GLY A 106 1.68 1.78 12.05
N ALA A 107 0.56 2.36 12.49
CA ALA A 107 -0.49 2.94 11.65
C ALA A 107 -0.14 4.38 11.22
N ILE A 108 0.51 4.52 10.06
CA ILE A 108 0.80 5.82 9.43
C ILE A 108 -0.05 5.95 8.15
N PRO A 109 -1.23 6.60 8.19
CA PRO A 109 -2.21 6.55 7.11
C PRO A 109 -1.67 6.96 5.73
N LEU A 110 -1.03 8.13 5.63
CA LEU A 110 -0.58 8.63 4.32
C LEU A 110 0.62 7.89 3.75
N THR A 111 1.59 7.53 4.59
CA THR A 111 2.69 6.67 4.13
C THR A 111 2.15 5.31 3.68
N THR A 112 1.12 4.79 4.35
CA THR A 112 0.48 3.55 3.93
C THR A 112 -0.25 3.70 2.60
N LEU A 113 -1.06 4.74 2.43
CA LEU A 113 -1.84 4.97 1.22
C LEU A 113 -0.97 5.38 0.02
N ASN A 114 -0.04 6.31 0.19
CA ASN A 114 0.73 6.88 -0.92
C ASN A 114 2.02 6.10 -1.22
N SER A 115 2.58 5.37 -0.23
CA SER A 115 3.85 4.64 -0.39
C SER A 115 3.70 3.12 -0.28
N LYS A 116 3.14 2.58 0.81
CA LYS A 116 3.09 1.12 1.03
C LYS A 116 2.15 0.38 0.09
N GLY A 117 0.88 0.77 0.09
CA GLY A 117 -0.20 -0.03 -0.50
C GLY A 117 -0.48 -1.35 0.23
N PHE A 118 0.11 -1.60 1.39
CA PHE A 118 -0.19 -2.77 2.22
C PHE A 118 -0.05 -2.48 3.72
N ALA A 119 -0.79 -3.23 4.55
CA ALA A 119 -0.60 -3.30 5.99
C ALA A 119 -1.23 -4.60 6.54
N ILE A 120 -0.86 -5.00 7.77
CA ILE A 120 -1.52 -6.13 8.46
C ILE A 120 -2.85 -5.71 9.09
N CYS A 121 -3.69 -6.67 9.51
CA CYS A 121 -5.04 -6.43 10.01
C CYS A 121 -5.12 -5.32 11.07
N GLY A 122 -4.28 -5.38 12.12
CA GLY A 122 -4.25 -4.37 13.18
C GLY A 122 -4.07 -2.94 12.67
N TRP A 123 -3.13 -2.74 11.74
CA TRP A 123 -2.88 -1.42 11.16
C TRP A 123 -3.92 -1.00 10.13
N GLN A 124 -4.49 -1.94 9.36
CA GLN A 124 -5.60 -1.60 8.48
C GLN A 124 -6.81 -1.11 9.28
N SER A 125 -7.18 -1.80 10.34
CA SER A 125 -8.27 -1.39 11.22
C SER A 125 -7.98 -0.07 11.91
N GLU A 126 -6.76 0.13 12.41
CA GLU A 126 -6.38 1.39 13.04
C GLU A 126 -6.39 2.57 12.08
N ILE A 127 -5.83 2.42 10.88
CA ILE A 127 -5.85 3.48 9.86
C ILE A 127 -7.29 3.80 9.45
N PHE A 128 -8.15 2.79 9.28
CA PHE A 128 -9.54 3.02 8.93
C PHE A 128 -10.31 3.72 10.05
N SER A 129 -10.11 3.32 11.31
CA SER A 129 -10.70 4.03 12.45
C SER A 129 -10.17 5.48 12.53
N GLN A 130 -8.89 5.74 12.25
CA GLN A 130 -8.39 7.12 12.12
C GLN A 130 -9.08 7.92 11.00
N ILE A 131 -9.32 7.31 9.83
CA ILE A 131 -10.09 7.93 8.74
C ILE A 131 -11.50 8.32 9.22
N LEU A 132 -12.18 7.43 9.91
CA LEU A 132 -13.54 7.65 10.40
C LEU A 132 -13.59 8.70 11.50
N TYR A 133 -12.63 8.69 12.42
CA TYR A 133 -12.48 9.72 13.45
C TYR A 133 -12.29 11.11 12.82
N ASN A 134 -11.35 11.23 11.88
CA ASN A 134 -11.15 12.48 11.14
C ASN A 134 -12.37 12.90 10.31
N ALA A 135 -13.24 11.97 9.91
CA ALA A 135 -14.49 12.24 9.21
C ALA A 135 -15.65 12.64 10.16
N GLY A 136 -15.41 12.69 11.47
CA GLY A 136 -16.39 13.11 12.48
C GLY A 136 -17.14 11.98 13.17
N PHE A 137 -16.73 10.72 12.99
CA PHE A 137 -17.38 9.56 13.61
C PHE A 137 -16.58 9.05 14.82
N LYS A 138 -17.27 8.68 15.90
CA LYS A 138 -16.62 7.89 16.96
C LYS A 138 -16.26 6.53 16.39
N SER A 139 -15.02 6.11 16.59
CA SER A 139 -14.51 4.84 16.06
C SER A 139 -13.44 4.25 16.94
N LYS A 140 -13.30 2.93 16.87
CA LYS A 140 -12.34 2.15 17.64
C LYS A 140 -11.84 0.96 16.85
N VAL A 141 -10.73 0.39 17.29
CA VAL A 141 -10.25 -0.92 16.85
C VAL A 141 -10.68 -1.95 17.89
N LEU A 142 -11.15 -3.11 17.45
CA LEU A 142 -11.30 -4.29 18.30
C LEU A 142 -10.21 -5.29 17.95
N HIS A 143 -9.38 -5.66 18.93
CA HIS A 143 -8.42 -6.75 18.80
C HIS A 143 -9.06 -8.07 19.25
N LEU A 144 -9.04 -9.10 18.40
CA LEU A 144 -9.75 -10.39 18.49
C LEU A 144 -8.78 -11.58 18.54
N GLU A 145 -7.79 -11.54 19.45
CA GLU A 145 -6.70 -12.51 19.59
C GLU A 145 -6.17 -13.10 18.26
N GLY A 146 -5.27 -12.38 17.60
CA GLY A 146 -4.71 -12.79 16.30
C GLY A 146 -5.44 -12.21 15.09
N HIS A 147 -6.55 -11.48 15.31
CA HIS A 147 -7.19 -10.64 14.29
C HIS A 147 -7.55 -9.26 14.83
N ALA A 148 -7.91 -8.34 13.95
CA ALA A 148 -8.37 -7.00 14.33
C ALA A 148 -9.40 -6.48 13.32
N VAL A 149 -10.37 -5.74 13.83
CA VAL A 149 -11.48 -5.14 13.07
C VAL A 149 -11.76 -3.72 13.58
N SER A 150 -12.53 -2.94 12.82
CA SER A 150 -12.94 -1.59 13.20
C SER A 150 -14.41 -1.56 13.59
N GLU A 151 -14.76 -0.81 14.61
CA GLU A 151 -16.15 -0.42 14.89
C GLU A 151 -16.31 1.09 14.76
N VAL A 152 -17.46 1.53 14.25
CA VAL A 152 -17.83 2.94 14.10
C VAL A 152 -19.25 3.20 14.56
N PHE A 153 -19.45 4.32 15.25
CA PHE A 153 -20.74 4.72 15.77
C PHE A 153 -21.40 5.76 14.86
N TYR A 154 -22.57 5.43 14.33
CA TYR A 154 -23.44 6.34 13.60
C TYR A 154 -24.90 5.90 13.79
N ASN A 155 -25.87 6.78 13.54
CA ASN A 155 -27.31 6.47 13.67
C ASN A 155 -27.67 5.73 14.98
N GLY A 156 -27.05 6.14 16.10
CA GLY A 156 -27.33 5.60 17.43
C GLY A 156 -26.76 4.21 17.75
N SER A 157 -25.96 3.60 16.88
CA SER A 157 -25.39 2.26 17.15
C SER A 157 -23.99 2.06 16.57
N TRP A 158 -23.28 1.06 17.11
CA TRP A 158 -21.99 0.61 16.57
C TRP A 158 -22.19 -0.30 15.36
N HIS A 159 -21.24 -0.26 14.42
CA HIS A 159 -21.24 -1.05 13.20
C HIS A 159 -19.83 -1.57 12.94
N LEU A 160 -19.71 -2.86 12.61
CA LEU A 160 -18.44 -3.58 12.45
C LEU A 160 -17.97 -3.61 11.00
N PHE A 161 -16.69 -3.34 10.78
CA PHE A 161 -16.02 -3.42 9.50
C PHE A 161 -14.72 -4.21 9.62
N ASP A 162 -14.57 -5.22 8.77
CA ASP A 162 -13.31 -5.95 8.62
C ASP A 162 -12.60 -5.44 7.37
N THR A 163 -11.61 -4.58 7.57
CA THR A 163 -10.81 -3.96 6.50
C THR A 163 -9.86 -4.94 5.84
N ASP A 164 -9.32 -5.88 6.60
CA ASP A 164 -8.44 -6.93 6.12
C ASP A 164 -9.17 -7.90 5.17
N ARG A 165 -10.36 -8.34 5.59
CA ARG A 165 -11.24 -9.18 4.76
C ARG A 165 -12.14 -8.36 3.86
N LYS A 166 -12.04 -7.05 3.83
CA LYS A 166 -12.78 -6.20 2.88
C LYS A 166 -14.29 -6.42 2.94
N THR A 167 -14.82 -6.67 4.14
CA THR A 167 -16.21 -7.04 4.34
C THR A 167 -16.83 -6.36 5.56
N PHE A 168 -18.16 -6.39 5.59
CA PHE A 168 -19.01 -6.08 6.74
C PHE A 168 -20.23 -7.00 6.67
N PHE A 169 -20.93 -7.18 7.79
CA PHE A 169 -22.00 -8.17 7.92
C PHE A 169 -23.36 -7.48 8.10
N LYS A 170 -24.31 -7.74 7.20
CA LYS A 170 -25.66 -7.16 7.25
C LYS A 170 -26.74 -8.19 7.63
N LYS A 171 -27.68 -7.79 8.49
CA LYS A 171 -28.94 -8.48 8.75
C LYS A 171 -30.09 -7.54 8.39
N GLY A 172 -30.81 -7.85 7.31
CA GLY A 172 -31.70 -6.86 6.68
C GLY A 172 -30.88 -5.67 6.18
N ASN A 173 -31.28 -4.46 6.54
CA ASN A 173 -30.58 -3.23 6.14
C ASN A 173 -29.49 -2.79 7.13
N LYS A 174 -29.37 -3.44 8.31
CA LYS A 174 -28.46 -3.04 9.38
C LYS A 174 -27.11 -3.75 9.27
N ILE A 175 -26.01 -3.01 9.35
CA ILE A 175 -24.67 -3.58 9.61
C ILE A 175 -24.57 -3.95 11.08
N LEU A 176 -24.16 -5.18 11.37
CA LEU A 176 -24.06 -5.67 12.74
C LEU A 176 -22.84 -5.08 13.44
N ASN A 177 -22.96 -4.82 14.75
CA ASN A 177 -21.78 -4.68 15.60
C ASN A 177 -21.20 -6.06 15.98
N TYR A 178 -20.07 -6.08 16.67
CA TYR A 178 -19.44 -7.33 17.10
C TYR A 178 -20.36 -8.16 18.00
N LYS A 179 -20.99 -7.53 19.01
CA LYS A 179 -21.86 -8.21 19.98
C LYS A 179 -23.08 -8.86 19.33
N GLU A 180 -23.58 -8.30 18.23
CA GLU A 180 -24.65 -8.89 17.46
C GLU A 180 -24.12 -10.04 16.58
N LEU A 181 -22.95 -9.86 15.97
CA LEU A 181 -22.38 -10.82 15.01
C LEU A 181 -22.07 -12.19 15.63
N ILE A 182 -21.64 -12.25 16.90
CA ILE A 182 -21.36 -13.52 17.59
C ILE A 182 -22.59 -14.45 17.67
N HIS A 183 -23.80 -13.89 17.59
CA HIS A 183 -25.05 -14.65 17.59
C HIS A 183 -25.46 -15.14 16.19
N PHE A 184 -24.71 -14.79 15.14
CA PHE A 184 -24.99 -15.17 13.74
C PHE A 184 -23.77 -15.78 13.03
N PRO A 185 -23.19 -16.88 13.53
CA PRO A 185 -21.94 -17.46 13.01
C PRO A 185 -22.03 -17.95 11.55
N LEU A 186 -23.23 -18.12 10.99
CA LEU A 186 -23.42 -18.50 9.59
C LEU A 186 -23.29 -17.33 8.61
N MET A 187 -23.23 -16.08 9.09
CA MET A 187 -23.11 -14.89 8.24
C MET A 187 -21.81 -14.88 7.41
N PHE A 188 -20.75 -15.50 7.92
CA PHE A 188 -19.45 -15.61 7.23
C PHE A 188 -19.48 -16.46 5.96
N LYS A 189 -20.50 -17.33 5.83
CA LYS A 189 -20.69 -18.23 4.68
C LYS A 189 -21.63 -17.65 3.61
N LYS A 190 -22.29 -16.50 3.86
CA LYS A 190 -23.21 -15.91 2.88
C LYS A 190 -22.42 -15.27 1.73
N ASN A 191 -22.82 -15.61 0.51
CA ASN A 191 -22.17 -15.31 -0.79
C ASN A 191 -21.97 -13.81 -1.15
N GLY A 192 -22.27 -12.85 -0.27
CA GLY A 192 -22.22 -11.41 -0.58
C GLY A 192 -20.80 -10.84 -0.73
N THR A 193 -19.77 -11.61 -0.43
CA THR A 193 -18.38 -11.18 -0.28
C THR A 193 -17.44 -11.76 -1.35
N LYS A 194 -17.95 -12.29 -2.46
CA LYS A 194 -17.14 -13.05 -3.45
C LYS A 194 -16.24 -12.21 -4.38
N LYS A 195 -16.01 -10.94 -4.09
CA LYS A 195 -15.28 -10.03 -5.01
C LYS A 195 -13.79 -9.99 -4.75
N TYR A 196 -13.37 -10.12 -3.49
CA TYR A 196 -11.96 -9.95 -3.14
C TYR A 196 -11.31 -11.28 -2.76
N MET A 197 -10.06 -11.47 -3.18
CA MET A 197 -9.28 -12.66 -2.84
C MET A 197 -9.17 -12.82 -1.31
N ALA A 198 -9.07 -11.71 -0.59
CA ALA A 198 -9.04 -11.68 0.87
C ALA A 198 -10.27 -12.34 1.53
N ASN A 199 -11.43 -12.32 0.86
CA ASN A 199 -12.65 -12.93 1.37
C ASN A 199 -12.61 -14.44 1.41
N LEU A 200 -11.73 -15.10 0.65
CA LEU A 200 -11.65 -16.57 0.71
C LEU A 200 -11.41 -17.06 2.12
N THR A 201 -10.55 -16.36 2.87
CA THR A 201 -10.22 -16.74 4.26
C THR A 201 -11.43 -16.69 5.21
N THR A 202 -12.51 -15.99 4.86
CA THR A 202 -13.74 -15.99 5.67
C THR A 202 -14.47 -17.32 5.65
N LEU A 203 -14.11 -18.23 4.73
CA LEU A 203 -14.62 -19.60 4.68
C LEU A 203 -13.96 -20.53 5.71
N SER A 204 -12.78 -20.16 6.24
CA SER A 204 -12.04 -20.99 7.18
C SER A 204 -12.65 -20.99 8.58
N LYS A 205 -12.54 -22.12 9.28
CA LYS A 205 -12.93 -22.22 10.70
C LYS A 205 -12.08 -21.29 11.55
N LYS A 206 -10.78 -21.18 11.24
CA LYS A 206 -9.85 -20.25 11.89
C LYS A 206 -10.39 -18.81 11.90
N TYR A 207 -10.90 -18.33 10.77
CA TYR A 207 -11.47 -16.99 10.71
C TYR A 207 -12.73 -16.87 11.56
N THR A 208 -13.65 -17.82 11.46
CA THR A 208 -14.91 -17.77 12.25
C THR A 208 -14.67 -17.84 13.75
N ASN A 209 -13.58 -18.47 14.20
CA ASN A 209 -13.21 -18.55 15.61
C ASN A 209 -12.91 -17.18 16.23
N HIS A 210 -12.57 -16.16 15.44
CA HIS A 210 -12.41 -14.79 15.95
C HIS A 210 -13.73 -14.11 16.28
N PHE A 211 -14.89 -14.76 16.06
CA PHE A 211 -16.22 -14.18 16.25
C PHE A 211 -17.16 -15.10 17.02
N ILE A 212 -16.63 -15.92 17.93
CA ILE A 212 -17.42 -16.86 18.76
C ILE A 212 -17.62 -16.37 20.20
N THR A 213 -16.74 -15.51 20.69
CA THR A 213 -16.79 -14.92 22.04
C THR A 213 -16.36 -13.45 21.98
N GLY A 214 -16.74 -12.66 22.98
CA GLY A 214 -16.25 -11.28 23.15
C GLY A 214 -15.30 -11.11 24.33
N GLU A 215 -14.96 -12.20 25.03
CA GLU A 215 -14.12 -12.17 26.24
C GLU A 215 -12.68 -11.74 25.96
N ASP A 216 -12.17 -12.04 24.77
CA ASP A 216 -10.82 -11.70 24.31
C ASP A 216 -10.74 -10.31 23.65
N ASN A 217 -11.87 -9.63 23.48
CA ASN A 217 -11.93 -8.34 22.81
C ASN A 217 -11.21 -7.26 23.61
N LYS A 218 -10.20 -6.65 22.99
CA LYS A 218 -9.53 -5.46 23.55
C LYS A 218 -9.84 -4.24 22.68
N PRO A 219 -10.79 -3.38 23.09
CA PRO A 219 -11.09 -2.16 22.35
C PRO A 219 -9.95 -1.14 22.51
N LYS A 220 -9.62 -0.46 21.42
CA LYS A 220 -8.73 0.70 21.37
C LYS A 220 -9.44 1.86 20.69
N GLU A 221 -9.89 2.82 21.49
CA GLU A 221 -10.55 4.03 20.99
C GLU A 221 -9.57 4.91 20.20
N ILE A 222 -10.06 5.53 19.13
CA ILE A 222 -9.32 6.59 18.43
C ILE A 222 -9.77 7.92 19.02
N ASN A 223 -8.83 8.62 19.66
CA ASN A 223 -9.13 9.85 20.41
C ASN A 223 -8.44 11.10 19.86
N ASN A 224 -7.63 10.95 18.81
CA ASN A 224 -6.85 12.04 18.24
C ASN A 224 -7.03 12.08 16.72
N ALA A 225 -7.21 13.28 16.19
CA ALA A 225 -7.19 13.50 14.75
C ALA A 225 -5.78 13.30 14.20
N ASN A 226 -5.68 12.60 13.08
CA ASN A 226 -4.44 12.48 12.34
C ASN A 226 -4.24 13.70 11.43
N ASN A 227 -3.11 14.40 11.60
CA ASN A 227 -2.75 15.59 10.85
C ASN A 227 -1.54 15.36 9.93
N ASP A 228 -1.28 14.09 9.55
CA ASP A 228 -0.19 13.77 8.64
C ASP A 228 -0.40 14.48 7.31
N THR A 229 0.73 14.83 6.68
CA THR A 229 0.75 15.48 5.37
C THR A 229 1.65 14.71 4.42
N PHE A 230 1.24 14.68 3.16
CA PHE A 230 2.05 14.17 2.06
C PHE A 230 2.73 15.36 1.38
N LEU A 231 3.87 15.78 1.93
CA LEU A 231 4.67 16.88 1.40
C LEU A 231 6.09 16.39 1.12
N LEU A 232 6.51 16.51 -0.14
CA LEU A 232 7.81 16.07 -0.63
C LEU A 232 8.76 17.26 -0.76
N ASN A 233 10.02 17.05 -0.38
CA ASN A 233 11.08 18.03 -0.59
C ASN A 233 11.85 17.68 -1.86
N LEU A 234 11.85 18.62 -2.82
CA LEU A 234 12.62 18.53 -4.05
C LEU A 234 13.78 19.54 -4.01
N PRO A 235 15.02 19.09 -3.75
CA PRO A 235 16.18 19.98 -3.71
C PRO A 235 16.36 20.82 -4.97
N ALA A 236 17.13 21.90 -4.87
CA ALA A 236 17.51 22.71 -6.02
C ALA A 236 18.11 21.82 -7.13
N LYS A 237 17.68 22.05 -8.38
CA LYS A 237 18.12 21.30 -9.58
C LYS A 237 17.81 19.79 -9.58
N ALA A 238 17.14 19.27 -8.55
CA ALA A 238 16.76 17.86 -8.47
C ALA A 238 15.53 17.54 -9.34
N SER A 239 15.32 16.25 -9.59
CA SER A 239 14.11 15.77 -10.27
C SER A 239 13.50 14.55 -9.59
N PHE A 240 12.17 14.53 -9.51
CA PHE A 240 11.38 13.41 -9.01
C PHE A 240 10.68 12.73 -10.20
N VAL A 241 10.97 11.44 -10.41
CA VAL A 241 10.55 10.69 -11.58
C VAL A 241 9.81 9.43 -11.19
N PHE A 242 8.62 9.19 -11.77
CA PHE A 242 7.79 8.02 -11.49
C PHE A 242 6.77 7.77 -12.63
N PRO A 243 6.17 6.58 -12.76
CA PRO A 243 6.47 5.36 -12.02
C PRO A 243 7.56 4.52 -12.70
N PHE A 244 8.52 4.03 -11.92
CA PHE A 244 9.36 2.91 -12.34
C PHE A 244 8.72 1.61 -11.87
N TYR A 245 8.43 0.70 -12.79
CA TYR A 245 7.93 -0.63 -12.44
C TYR A 245 9.04 -1.53 -11.89
N PRO A 246 8.68 -2.57 -11.11
CA PRO A 246 9.66 -3.47 -10.56
C PRO A 246 10.50 -4.17 -11.64
N ASP A 247 11.82 -4.18 -11.46
CA ASP A 247 12.76 -4.98 -12.23
C ASP A 247 13.10 -6.24 -11.45
N TYR A 248 12.70 -7.41 -11.96
CA TYR A 248 12.86 -8.63 -11.18
C TYR A 248 14.32 -9.01 -10.94
N LYS A 249 15.29 -8.56 -11.75
CA LYS A 249 16.70 -8.87 -11.53
C LYS A 249 17.30 -7.93 -10.50
N ARG A 250 17.12 -6.63 -10.72
CA ARG A 250 17.78 -5.56 -9.97
C ARG A 250 17.09 -5.27 -8.64
N ASP A 251 15.77 -5.31 -8.61
CA ASP A 251 15.05 -4.84 -7.44
C ASP A 251 15.15 -5.84 -6.29
N PHE A 252 15.31 -5.25 -5.12
CA PHE A 252 15.25 -5.94 -3.86
C PHE A 252 13.79 -6.34 -3.52
N TYR A 253 12.82 -5.46 -3.80
CA TYR A 253 11.38 -5.71 -3.62
C TYR A 253 10.61 -5.71 -4.94
N PRO A 254 10.00 -6.83 -5.36
CA PRO A 254 9.22 -6.91 -6.60
C PRO A 254 7.78 -6.35 -6.48
N TYR A 255 7.37 -5.91 -5.29
CA TYR A 255 5.97 -5.60 -4.99
C TYR A 255 5.51 -4.21 -5.49
N ASN A 256 6.41 -3.24 -5.54
CA ASN A 256 6.03 -1.83 -5.60
C ASN A 256 6.47 -1.13 -6.88
N THR A 257 5.69 -0.14 -7.29
CA THR A 257 6.20 0.90 -8.18
C THR A 257 7.12 1.82 -7.41
N LYS A 258 8.04 2.46 -8.11
CA LYS A 258 9.08 3.27 -7.51
C LYS A 258 9.04 4.69 -8.05
N ALA A 259 9.43 5.63 -7.21
CA ALA A 259 9.89 6.93 -7.64
C ALA A 259 11.40 7.03 -7.44
N LYS A 260 12.07 7.78 -8.33
CA LYS A 260 13.47 8.15 -8.17
C LYS A 260 13.58 9.65 -7.97
N LEU A 261 14.24 10.06 -6.89
CA LEU A 261 14.64 11.44 -6.67
C LEU A 261 16.12 11.56 -7.05
N PHE A 262 16.37 12.05 -8.27
CA PHE A 262 17.72 12.35 -8.76
C PHE A 262 18.21 13.66 -8.17
N ILE A 263 19.38 13.64 -7.55
CA ILE A 263 19.95 14.77 -6.82
C ILE A 263 21.26 15.18 -7.52
N PRO A 264 21.48 16.48 -7.79
CA PRO A 264 22.68 16.93 -8.48
C PRO A 264 23.96 16.71 -7.67
N LYS A 265 25.08 16.52 -8.37
CA LYS A 265 26.41 16.48 -7.76
C LYS A 265 26.67 17.73 -6.91
N GLY A 266 27.33 17.54 -5.78
CA GLY A 266 27.69 18.61 -4.85
C GLY A 266 26.58 18.97 -3.86
N PHE A 267 25.37 18.40 -3.98
CA PHE A 267 24.35 18.56 -2.94
C PHE A 267 24.83 17.95 -1.61
N ASN A 268 24.75 18.73 -0.55
CA ASN A 268 24.97 18.28 0.83
C ASN A 268 23.87 18.86 1.72
N GLY A 269 22.94 18.02 2.16
CA GLY A 269 21.77 18.50 2.86
C GLY A 269 20.87 17.42 3.42
N LYS A 270 19.77 17.85 4.03
CA LYS A 270 18.73 16.96 4.56
C LYS A 270 17.57 16.91 3.57
N ILE A 271 17.06 15.72 3.32
CA ILE A 271 15.86 15.49 2.52
C ILE A 271 14.81 14.87 3.44
N LYS A 272 13.61 15.45 3.43
CA LYS A 272 12.46 14.95 4.18
C LYS A 272 11.36 14.57 3.20
N ASN A 273 10.96 13.30 3.17
CA ASN A 273 9.90 12.78 2.32
C ASN A 273 9.10 11.71 3.08
N PRO A 274 7.76 11.79 3.16
CA PRO A 274 6.91 10.79 3.80
C PRO A 274 6.70 9.53 2.93
N LEU A 275 7.72 9.16 2.17
CA LEU A 275 7.78 7.96 1.34
C LEU A 275 8.85 7.02 1.87
N ILE A 276 8.65 5.72 1.65
CA ILE A 276 9.57 4.69 2.12
C ILE A 276 10.74 4.63 1.18
N LEU A 277 11.92 5.02 1.68
CA LEU A 277 13.18 4.75 1.00
C LEU A 277 13.39 3.23 0.95
N ILE A 278 13.74 2.69 -0.22
CA ILE A 278 13.97 1.25 -0.40
C ILE A 278 15.32 0.95 -1.08
N ASP A 279 15.91 1.93 -1.75
CA ASP A 279 17.20 1.78 -2.43
C ASP A 279 17.87 3.15 -2.62
N VAL A 280 19.16 3.12 -2.92
CA VAL A 280 19.95 4.27 -3.36
C VAL A 280 20.82 3.84 -4.54
N GLU A 281 20.74 4.58 -5.64
CA GLU A 281 21.56 4.37 -6.84
C GLU A 281 22.65 5.44 -6.94
N GLY A 282 23.71 5.19 -7.71
CA GLY A 282 24.78 6.14 -7.99
C GLY A 282 25.88 6.17 -6.93
N LYS A 283 26.53 7.34 -6.75
CA LYS A 283 27.65 7.54 -5.81
C LYS A 283 27.42 8.70 -4.86
N GLY A 284 27.57 8.45 -3.57
CA GLY A 284 27.38 9.45 -2.51
C GLY A 284 27.48 8.86 -1.11
N LYS A 285 27.19 9.69 -0.11
CA LYS A 285 27.13 9.29 1.31
C LYS A 285 25.73 9.54 1.85
N ILE A 286 25.17 8.54 2.52
CA ILE A 286 23.84 8.57 3.12
C ILE A 286 23.96 8.44 4.63
N LYS A 287 23.29 9.30 5.38
CA LYS A 287 23.24 9.20 6.85
C LYS A 287 21.81 9.00 7.32
N ILE A 288 21.58 7.88 8.01
CA ILE A 288 20.33 7.52 8.68
C ILE A 288 20.65 7.01 10.09
N ASN A 289 19.81 7.33 11.08
CA ASN A 289 19.97 6.86 12.47
C ASN A 289 21.41 7.04 13.03
N ASN A 290 22.03 8.19 12.76
CA ASN A 290 23.41 8.56 13.13
C ASN A 290 24.54 7.73 12.49
N ARG A 291 24.25 6.74 11.65
CA ARG A 291 25.25 6.00 10.88
C ARG A 291 25.36 6.53 9.46
N GLU A 292 26.59 6.63 8.97
CA GLU A 292 26.92 7.00 7.59
C GLU A 292 27.19 5.74 6.77
N TYR A 293 26.78 5.77 5.51
CA TYR A 293 26.92 4.70 4.53
C TYR A 293 27.48 5.28 3.24
N LEU A 294 28.57 4.72 2.73
CA LEU A 294 29.12 5.07 1.44
C LEU A 294 28.45 4.22 0.35
N VAL A 295 27.85 4.85 -0.66
CA VAL A 295 27.18 4.15 -1.78
C VAL A 295 28.07 4.26 -3.03
N PRO A 296 28.35 3.14 -3.74
CA PRO A 296 27.69 1.83 -3.66
C PRO A 296 28.27 0.82 -2.66
N ASP A 297 29.43 1.10 -2.06
CA ASP A 297 30.23 0.10 -1.32
C ASP A 297 29.49 -0.54 -0.13
N GLU A 298 28.67 0.23 0.59
CA GLU A 298 27.88 -0.19 1.74
C GLU A 298 26.37 -0.28 1.43
N LEU A 299 25.97 -0.38 0.16
CA LEU A 299 24.56 -0.34 -0.24
C LEU A 299 23.71 -1.44 0.44
N GLU A 300 24.22 -2.67 0.53
CA GLU A 300 23.49 -3.77 1.18
C GLU A 300 23.31 -3.54 2.69
N LEU A 301 24.31 -2.93 3.36
CA LEU A 301 24.21 -2.54 4.76
C LEU A 301 23.22 -1.40 4.97
N LEU A 302 23.19 -0.42 4.06
CA LEU A 302 22.20 0.64 4.08
C LEU A 302 20.77 0.09 3.93
N LYS A 303 20.53 -0.78 2.93
CA LYS A 303 19.24 -1.46 2.72
C LYS A 303 18.78 -2.19 3.98
N ALA A 304 19.67 -3.00 4.53
CA ALA A 304 19.44 -3.74 5.76
C ALA A 304 19.05 -2.82 6.94
N SER A 305 19.77 -1.71 7.12
CA SER A 305 19.47 -0.71 8.16
C SER A 305 18.13 0.00 7.96
N ILE A 306 17.73 0.29 6.72
CA ILE A 306 16.43 0.90 6.43
C ILE A 306 15.32 -0.07 6.83
N ILE A 307 15.44 -1.33 6.42
CA ILE A 307 14.42 -2.36 6.62
C ILE A 307 14.25 -2.69 8.09
N LYS A 308 15.35 -2.79 8.84
CA LYS A 308 15.34 -3.11 10.28
C LYS A 308 15.06 -1.92 11.18
N SER A 309 14.92 -0.71 10.65
CA SER A 309 14.60 0.45 11.48
C SER A 309 13.26 0.24 12.18
N ASN A 310 13.24 0.41 13.51
CA ASN A 310 12.00 0.39 14.30
C ASN A 310 11.20 1.69 14.17
N LYS A 311 11.81 2.72 13.56
CA LYS A 311 11.18 4.01 13.30
C LYS A 311 11.11 4.24 11.80
N PHE A 312 10.03 4.84 11.33
CA PHE A 312 9.94 5.28 9.95
C PHE A 312 11.02 6.32 9.66
N ILE A 313 11.76 6.13 8.56
CA ILE A 313 12.84 7.02 8.12
C ILE A 313 12.28 7.95 7.06
N ASP A 314 11.76 9.10 7.49
CA ASP A 314 11.26 10.16 6.60
C ASP A 314 12.33 11.22 6.31
N LYS A 315 13.43 11.24 7.07
CA LYS A 315 14.47 12.25 7.02
C LYS A 315 15.85 11.63 6.89
N ILE A 316 16.56 12.00 5.84
CA ILE A 316 17.90 11.49 5.53
C ILE A 316 18.85 12.65 5.25
N LYS A 317 20.12 12.53 5.64
CA LYS A 317 21.17 13.45 5.19
C LYS A 317 21.93 12.79 4.05
N VAL A 318 22.18 13.57 2.99
CA VAL A 318 22.78 13.09 1.75
C VAL A 318 23.91 14.03 1.36
N GLU A 319 25.02 13.43 0.94
CA GLU A 319 26.14 14.11 0.28
C GLU A 319 26.37 13.43 -1.09
N VAL A 320 26.32 14.19 -2.17
CA VAL A 320 26.26 13.64 -3.54
C VAL A 320 27.57 13.82 -4.28
N PHE A 321 28.16 12.70 -4.69
CA PHE A 321 29.46 12.69 -5.40
C PHE A 321 29.32 12.58 -6.93
N SER A 322 28.11 12.27 -7.44
CA SER A 322 27.84 12.10 -8.88
C SER A 322 26.43 12.56 -9.25
N ASP A 323 26.23 12.97 -10.50
CA ASP A 323 24.90 13.34 -11.04
C ASP A 323 23.95 12.15 -11.24
N THR A 324 24.43 10.94 -10.96
CA THR A 324 23.67 9.69 -11.06
C THR A 324 23.01 9.29 -9.76
N LEU A 325 23.26 10.02 -8.65
CA LEU A 325 22.70 9.63 -7.37
C LEU A 325 21.18 9.78 -7.36
N ALA A 326 20.49 8.71 -7.02
CA ALA A 326 19.05 8.70 -6.87
C ALA A 326 18.63 8.03 -5.57
N LEU A 327 17.75 8.70 -4.82
CA LEU A 327 17.01 8.07 -3.74
C LEU A 327 15.79 7.38 -4.32
N VAL A 328 15.64 6.09 -4.05
CA VAL A 328 14.56 5.27 -4.62
C VAL A 328 13.49 5.06 -3.57
N TYR A 329 12.32 5.63 -3.82
CA TYR A 329 11.17 5.56 -2.95
C TYR A 329 10.13 4.58 -3.47
N MET A 330 9.44 3.95 -2.54
CA MET A 330 8.27 3.12 -2.80
C MET A 330 7.04 3.99 -3.05
N LEU A 331 6.26 3.66 -4.07
CA LEU A 331 4.94 4.22 -4.31
C LEU A 331 3.89 3.11 -4.29
N ASN A 332 2.67 3.45 -3.86
CA ASN A 332 1.57 2.50 -3.90
C ASN A 332 1.28 2.11 -5.36
N PRO A 333 1.44 0.83 -5.74
CA PRO A 333 1.28 0.39 -7.12
C PRO A 333 -0.15 0.58 -7.65
N LEU A 334 -1.16 0.62 -6.77
CA LEU A 334 -2.53 0.93 -7.16
C LEU A 334 -2.73 2.40 -7.56
N PHE A 335 -1.90 3.30 -7.04
CA PHE A 335 -2.02 4.75 -7.27
C PHE A 335 -1.18 5.23 -8.45
N THR A 336 -0.19 4.46 -8.86
CA THR A 336 0.72 4.80 -9.96
C THR A 336 0.26 4.33 -11.33
N LYS A 337 -0.93 3.76 -11.47
CA LYS A 337 -1.41 3.25 -12.76
C LYS A 337 -1.53 4.40 -13.76
N ILE A 338 -0.83 4.26 -14.89
CA ILE A 338 -0.94 5.15 -16.04
C ILE A 338 -1.99 4.59 -17.00
N TYR A 339 -3.03 5.35 -17.27
CA TYR A 339 -4.07 5.00 -18.24
C TYR A 339 -3.79 5.65 -19.60
N LYS A 340 -4.67 5.42 -20.59
CA LYS A 340 -4.57 6.10 -21.89
C LYS A 340 -4.70 7.61 -21.77
N LYS A 341 -5.51 8.09 -20.83
CA LYS A 341 -5.67 9.50 -20.47
C LYS A 341 -5.48 9.66 -18.97
N ASN A 342 -4.65 10.61 -18.57
CA ASN A 342 -4.30 10.84 -17.17
C ASN A 342 -4.45 12.31 -16.82
N ILE A 343 -4.72 12.56 -15.53
CA ILE A 343 -4.76 13.90 -14.95
C ILE A 343 -3.74 13.94 -13.81
N LEU A 344 -2.77 14.84 -13.92
CA LEU A 344 -1.78 15.14 -12.89
C LEU A 344 -2.02 16.55 -12.35
N SER A 345 -2.20 16.66 -11.04
CA SER A 345 -2.27 17.94 -10.33
C SER A 345 -1.05 18.07 -9.42
N ILE A 346 -0.41 19.24 -9.42
CA ILE A 346 0.70 19.58 -8.53
C ILE A 346 0.33 20.83 -7.74
N ASN A 347 0.64 20.81 -6.45
CA ASN A 347 0.63 21.97 -5.59
C ASN A 347 2.03 22.10 -4.95
N ALA A 348 2.70 23.23 -5.15
CA ALA A 348 4.07 23.44 -4.73
C ALA A 348 4.31 24.85 -4.17
N SER A 349 5.36 24.98 -3.36
CA SER A 349 5.76 26.26 -2.76
C SER A 349 6.41 27.24 -3.76
N ASP A 350 6.86 26.75 -4.92
CA ASP A 350 7.39 27.53 -6.03
C ASP A 350 7.22 26.75 -7.35
N SER A 351 7.57 27.36 -8.48
CA SER A 351 7.40 26.79 -9.81
C SER A 351 8.18 25.49 -10.02
N LEU A 352 7.53 24.51 -10.67
CA LEU A 352 8.13 23.23 -11.05
C LEU A 352 7.90 22.95 -12.54
N VAL A 353 8.89 22.33 -13.20
CA VAL A 353 8.76 21.89 -14.59
C VAL A 353 8.31 20.44 -14.63
N ILE A 354 7.21 20.19 -15.33
CA ILE A 354 6.66 18.84 -15.54
C ILE A 354 6.94 18.42 -16.97
N LYS A 355 7.47 17.20 -17.15
CA LYS A 355 7.64 16.56 -18.45
C LYS A 355 7.07 15.15 -18.41
N ILE A 356 6.51 14.70 -19.53
CA ILE A 356 6.16 13.30 -19.75
C ILE A 356 7.25 12.71 -20.65
N ASP A 357 7.87 11.63 -20.20
CA ASP A 357 8.98 10.97 -20.88
C ASP A 357 8.67 9.49 -21.09
N LYS A 358 9.51 8.81 -21.87
CA LYS A 358 9.48 7.36 -22.05
C LYS A 358 10.68 6.73 -21.37
N ASN A 359 10.45 5.68 -20.59
CA ASN A 359 11.47 4.81 -20.08
C ASN A 359 12.12 4.05 -21.25
N ARG A 360 13.29 4.52 -21.68
CA ARG A 360 14.05 3.91 -22.77
C ARG A 360 14.76 2.62 -22.33
N GLU A 361 14.91 2.40 -21.03
CA GLU A 361 15.37 1.13 -20.48
C GLU A 361 14.24 0.09 -20.52
N LYS A 362 13.85 -0.33 -21.73
CA LYS A 362 12.89 -1.42 -21.92
C LYS A 362 13.55 -2.73 -21.53
N ASN A 363 13.56 -3.02 -20.23
CA ASN A 363 14.12 -4.28 -19.76
C ASN A 363 13.11 -5.40 -19.98
N LYS A 364 13.51 -6.50 -20.63
CA LYS A 364 12.75 -7.77 -20.66
C LYS A 364 12.47 -8.32 -19.25
N ASN A 365 13.06 -7.69 -18.23
CA ASN A 365 12.95 -8.00 -16.82
C ASN A 365 11.99 -7.11 -16.04
N THR A 366 11.34 -6.14 -16.67
CA THR A 366 10.26 -5.40 -16.02
C THR A 366 9.08 -6.35 -15.83
N ILE A 367 8.59 -6.45 -14.60
CA ILE A 367 7.37 -7.18 -14.27
C ILE A 367 6.28 -6.18 -13.89
N TYR A 368 5.03 -6.51 -14.19
CA TYR A 368 3.92 -5.76 -13.62
C TYR A 368 3.94 -5.90 -12.10
N PRO A 369 3.68 -4.82 -11.34
CA PRO A 369 3.49 -4.91 -9.90
C PRO A 369 2.48 -6.00 -9.59
N THR A 370 2.90 -7.03 -8.86
CA THR A 370 2.02 -8.14 -8.48
C THR A 370 1.34 -7.76 -7.19
N HIS A 371 0.21 -7.05 -7.29
CA HIS A 371 -0.62 -6.67 -6.15
C HIS A 371 -1.71 -7.72 -5.95
N LEU A 372 -1.96 -8.18 -4.71
CA LEU A 372 -2.95 -9.24 -4.45
C LEU A 372 -4.34 -8.88 -5.00
N GLU A 373 -4.70 -7.59 -5.01
CA GLU A 373 -5.96 -7.13 -5.63
C GLU A 373 -6.05 -7.36 -7.13
N LEU A 374 -4.92 -7.44 -7.85
CA LEU A 374 -4.97 -7.82 -9.26
C LEU A 374 -5.40 -9.28 -9.43
N LEU A 375 -5.36 -10.07 -8.36
CA LEU A 375 -5.84 -11.44 -8.35
C LEU A 375 -7.35 -11.54 -8.06
N ASN A 376 -8.02 -10.43 -7.77
CA ASN A 376 -9.48 -10.44 -7.50
C ASN A 376 -10.29 -10.98 -8.67
N GLN A 377 -9.77 -10.87 -9.91
CA GLN A 377 -10.38 -11.49 -11.10
C GLN A 377 -10.48 -13.03 -10.99
N TYR A 378 -9.65 -13.66 -10.17
CA TYR A 378 -9.66 -15.11 -9.94
C TYR A 378 -10.52 -15.54 -8.75
N THR A 379 -11.07 -14.61 -7.96
CA THR A 379 -11.88 -14.90 -6.78
C THR A 379 -13.08 -15.81 -7.09
N PRO A 380 -13.86 -15.59 -8.18
CA PRO A 380 -14.98 -16.48 -8.51
C PRO A 380 -14.54 -17.93 -8.75
N PHE A 381 -13.42 -18.11 -9.47
CA PHE A 381 -12.85 -19.43 -9.72
C PHE A 381 -12.37 -20.09 -8.42
N ALA A 382 -11.73 -19.33 -7.53
CA ALA A 382 -11.28 -19.83 -6.25
C ALA A 382 -12.44 -20.31 -5.36
N HIS A 383 -13.56 -19.59 -5.34
CA HIS A 383 -14.77 -20.06 -4.65
C HIS A 383 -15.34 -21.34 -5.26
N LYS A 384 -15.36 -21.44 -6.60
CA LYS A 384 -15.79 -22.65 -7.31
C LYS A 384 -14.90 -23.85 -6.94
N LEU A 385 -13.57 -23.67 -6.96
CA LEU A 385 -12.62 -24.70 -6.55
C LEU A 385 -12.82 -25.12 -5.09
N ALA A 386 -13.05 -24.16 -4.19
CA ALA A 386 -13.30 -24.46 -2.77
C ALA A 386 -14.56 -25.29 -2.53
N SER A 387 -15.53 -25.29 -3.45
CA SER A 387 -16.71 -26.16 -3.40
C SER A 387 -16.55 -27.51 -4.10
N GLU A 388 -15.56 -27.64 -5.00
CA GLU A 388 -15.42 -28.81 -5.89
C GLU A 388 -14.21 -29.68 -5.52
N ILE A 389 -13.22 -29.13 -4.84
CA ILE A 389 -11.98 -29.82 -4.48
C ILE A 389 -11.80 -29.76 -2.98
N SER A 390 -11.56 -30.93 -2.38
CA SER A 390 -11.16 -31.04 -0.98
C SER A 390 -9.64 -31.11 -0.88
N LEU A 391 -9.06 -30.25 -0.03
CA LEU A 391 -7.66 -30.32 0.36
C LEU A 391 -7.44 -31.23 1.58
N PHE A 392 -8.52 -31.74 2.18
CA PHE A 392 -8.45 -32.64 3.33
C PHE A 392 -7.79 -33.96 2.92
N ASN A 393 -6.92 -34.50 3.78
CA ASN A 393 -6.14 -35.72 3.53
C ASN A 393 -5.23 -35.67 2.27
N ILE A 394 -4.88 -34.48 1.79
CA ILE A 394 -3.89 -34.33 0.72
C ILE A 394 -2.55 -33.94 1.36
N ASN A 395 -1.51 -34.75 1.16
CA ASN A 395 -0.20 -34.53 1.79
C ASN A 395 0.79 -33.83 0.87
N SER A 396 0.68 -34.01 -0.45
CA SER A 396 1.64 -33.50 -1.42
C SER A 396 0.98 -32.83 -2.63
N VAL A 397 1.78 -32.04 -3.36
CA VAL A 397 1.37 -31.43 -4.64
C VAL A 397 1.07 -32.50 -5.69
N GLU A 398 1.83 -33.59 -5.70
CA GLU A 398 1.61 -34.74 -6.57
C GLU A 398 0.27 -35.43 -6.28
N GLU A 399 -0.01 -35.66 -5.00
CA GLU A 399 -1.28 -36.24 -4.57
C GLU A 399 -2.46 -35.34 -4.94
N LEU A 400 -2.34 -34.03 -4.69
CA LEU A 400 -3.35 -33.04 -5.09
C LEU A 400 -3.63 -33.09 -6.59
N TYR A 401 -2.56 -33.17 -7.40
CA TYR A 401 -2.68 -33.25 -8.85
C TYR A 401 -3.42 -34.51 -9.29
N HIS A 402 -2.99 -35.68 -8.83
CA HIS A 402 -3.54 -36.94 -9.30
C HIS A 402 -4.96 -37.21 -8.78
N LYS A 403 -5.23 -36.91 -7.50
CA LYS A 403 -6.52 -37.23 -6.87
C LYS A 403 -7.62 -36.23 -7.19
N GLN A 404 -7.29 -34.94 -7.31
CA GLN A 404 -8.29 -33.87 -7.35
C GLN A 404 -8.18 -33.01 -8.62
N LEU A 405 -7.01 -32.44 -8.90
CA LEU A 405 -6.90 -31.43 -9.96
C LEU A 405 -6.92 -31.99 -11.38
N LYS A 406 -6.33 -33.17 -11.62
CA LYS A 406 -6.32 -33.79 -12.95
C LYS A 406 -7.73 -34.20 -13.38
N PRO A 407 -8.53 -34.93 -12.57
CA PRO A 407 -9.94 -35.18 -12.89
C PRO A 407 -10.71 -33.88 -13.13
N TYR A 408 -10.54 -32.89 -12.25
CA TYR A 408 -11.17 -31.58 -12.40
C TYR A 408 -10.88 -30.91 -13.75
N CYS A 409 -9.61 -30.91 -14.15
CA CYS A 409 -9.17 -30.33 -15.42
C CYS A 409 -9.77 -31.06 -16.62
N ILE A 410 -9.81 -32.40 -16.59
CA ILE A 410 -10.42 -33.19 -17.66
C ILE A 410 -11.90 -32.83 -17.82
N SER A 411 -12.65 -32.78 -16.72
CA SER A 411 -14.08 -32.43 -16.73
C SER A 411 -14.37 -30.99 -17.17
N ASN A 412 -13.41 -30.07 -17.05
CA ASN A 412 -13.56 -28.65 -17.41
C ASN A 412 -12.75 -28.25 -18.66
N ALA A 413 -12.21 -29.22 -19.42
CA ALA A 413 -11.38 -28.98 -20.61
C ALA A 413 -10.15 -28.06 -20.36
N ILE A 414 -9.51 -28.19 -19.21
CA ILE A 414 -8.31 -27.45 -18.81
C ILE A 414 -7.05 -28.27 -19.15
N ASP A 415 -6.00 -27.60 -19.65
CA ASP A 415 -4.72 -28.22 -19.99
C ASP A 415 -4.00 -28.81 -18.75
N THR A 416 -4.10 -30.13 -18.61
CA THR A 416 -3.50 -30.90 -17.52
C THR A 416 -1.96 -30.90 -17.55
N ASN A 417 -1.33 -30.76 -18.71
CA ASN A 417 0.13 -30.71 -18.86
C ASN A 417 0.67 -29.37 -18.41
N LYS A 418 0.01 -28.27 -18.82
CA LYS A 418 0.33 -26.92 -18.36
C LYS A 418 0.17 -26.81 -16.84
N LEU A 419 -0.92 -27.32 -16.28
CA LEU A 419 -1.10 -27.34 -14.83
C LEU A 419 0.02 -28.11 -14.13
N LYS A 420 0.37 -29.32 -14.61
CA LYS A 420 1.43 -30.13 -14.01
C LYS A 420 2.77 -29.37 -13.99
N LYS A 421 3.14 -28.71 -15.10
CA LYS A 421 4.35 -27.87 -15.17
C LYS A 421 4.32 -26.74 -14.15
N ARG A 422 3.18 -26.04 -14.01
CA ARG A 422 3.03 -24.95 -13.03
C ARG A 422 3.12 -25.46 -11.59
N LEU A 423 2.47 -26.58 -11.27
CA LEU A 423 2.54 -27.25 -9.97
C LEU A 423 3.97 -27.68 -9.60
N MET A 424 4.74 -28.18 -10.57
CA MET A 424 6.14 -28.55 -10.32
C MET A 424 7.01 -27.34 -9.94
N LEU A 425 6.80 -26.19 -10.58
CA LEU A 425 7.55 -24.96 -10.27
C LEU A 425 7.30 -24.50 -8.83
N ILE A 426 6.04 -24.54 -8.38
CA ILE A 426 5.65 -24.02 -7.08
C ILE A 426 5.84 -25.02 -5.93
N LYS A 427 6.11 -26.29 -6.23
CA LYS A 427 6.38 -27.33 -5.22
C LYS A 427 7.44 -26.88 -4.23
N HIS A 428 8.43 -26.10 -4.68
CA HIS A 428 9.48 -25.53 -3.86
C HIS A 428 9.01 -24.48 -2.82
N PHE A 429 7.79 -23.94 -2.96
CA PHE A 429 7.21 -22.98 -2.02
C PHE A 429 6.21 -23.62 -1.06
N VAL A 430 5.77 -24.84 -1.35
CA VAL A 430 4.90 -25.62 -0.49
C VAL A 430 5.80 -26.35 0.50
N ASN A 431 5.91 -25.81 1.71
CA ASN A 431 6.82 -26.28 2.76
C ASN A 431 6.09 -27.04 3.89
N LYS A 432 4.80 -27.28 3.72
CA LYS A 432 3.92 -28.00 4.64
C LYS A 432 3.07 -28.99 3.85
N PRO A 433 2.49 -30.01 4.51
CA PRO A 433 1.47 -30.84 3.89
C PRO A 433 0.31 -29.99 3.32
N ILE A 434 -0.26 -30.39 2.18
CA ILE A 434 -1.32 -29.63 1.50
C ILE A 434 -2.55 -29.42 2.38
N TYR A 435 -2.91 -30.40 3.21
CA TYR A 435 -4.02 -30.29 4.15
C TYR A 435 -3.83 -29.15 5.16
N GLU A 436 -2.60 -28.76 5.52
CA GLU A 436 -2.40 -27.61 6.41
C GLU A 436 -2.81 -26.28 5.73
N TYR A 437 -2.85 -26.26 4.40
CA TYR A 437 -3.36 -25.11 3.63
C TYR A 437 -4.88 -25.15 3.46
N SER A 438 -5.58 -26.24 3.82
CA SER A 438 -7.05 -26.28 3.77
C SER A 438 -7.68 -25.27 4.74
N GLU A 439 -7.00 -25.00 5.85
CA GLU A 439 -7.36 -23.95 6.82
C GLU A 439 -6.99 -22.54 6.33
N VAL A 440 -6.20 -22.44 5.24
CA VAL A 440 -5.71 -21.20 4.66
C VAL A 440 -6.37 -21.02 3.30
N SER A 441 -7.63 -20.56 3.29
CA SER A 441 -8.45 -20.49 2.08
C SER A 441 -7.84 -19.68 0.91
N ASN A 442 -6.79 -18.88 1.16
CA ASN A 442 -5.96 -18.26 0.11
C ASN A 442 -5.30 -19.29 -0.84
N PHE A 443 -5.13 -20.55 -0.42
CA PHE A 443 -4.59 -21.60 -1.28
C PHE A 443 -5.51 -21.89 -2.48
N TYR A 444 -6.84 -21.80 -2.32
CA TYR A 444 -7.76 -21.87 -3.45
C TYR A 444 -7.60 -20.70 -4.42
N GLY A 445 -7.29 -19.51 -3.89
CA GLY A 445 -6.92 -18.34 -4.69
C GLY A 445 -5.72 -18.61 -5.59
N PHE A 446 -4.72 -19.28 -5.01
CA PHE A 446 -3.54 -19.70 -5.72
C PHE A 446 -3.81 -20.83 -6.72
N LEU A 447 -4.61 -21.84 -6.39
CA LEU A 447 -5.03 -22.87 -7.35
C LEU A 447 -5.80 -22.28 -8.53
N ALA A 448 -6.70 -21.34 -8.27
CA ALA A 448 -7.44 -20.61 -9.32
C ALA A 448 -6.47 -19.92 -10.28
N LEU A 449 -5.39 -19.37 -9.75
CA LEU A 449 -4.34 -18.74 -10.53
C LEU A 449 -3.58 -19.75 -11.41
N LEU A 450 -3.18 -20.89 -10.85
CA LEU A 450 -2.46 -21.93 -11.58
C LEU A 450 -3.27 -22.42 -12.79
N LEU A 451 -4.59 -22.53 -12.61
CA LEU A 451 -5.51 -23.03 -13.63
C LEU A 451 -5.84 -21.96 -14.69
N ASN A 452 -6.07 -20.71 -14.28
CA ASN A 452 -6.73 -19.71 -15.14
C ASN A 452 -5.82 -18.55 -15.59
N ALA A 453 -4.68 -18.30 -14.93
CA ALA A 453 -3.85 -17.17 -15.30
C ALA A 453 -3.13 -17.36 -16.64
N LYS A 454 -2.91 -16.26 -17.36
CA LYS A 454 -2.03 -16.22 -18.54
C LYS A 454 -0.60 -16.56 -18.12
N ASP A 455 0.23 -17.01 -19.07
CA ASP A 455 1.60 -17.43 -18.76
C ASP A 455 2.47 -16.28 -18.23
N GLU A 456 2.24 -15.06 -18.72
CA GLU A 456 2.91 -13.86 -18.20
C GLU A 456 2.49 -13.53 -16.76
N GLU A 457 1.19 -13.62 -16.44
CA GLU A 457 0.66 -13.38 -15.09
C GLU A 457 1.23 -14.40 -14.09
N PHE A 458 1.18 -15.69 -14.44
CA PHE A 458 1.77 -16.75 -13.62
C PHE A 458 3.28 -16.55 -13.43
N ARG A 459 4.02 -16.22 -14.50
CA ARG A 459 5.45 -15.94 -14.44
C ARG A 459 5.76 -14.79 -13.47
N ASN A 460 5.01 -13.69 -13.53
CA ASN A 460 5.23 -12.52 -12.66
C ASN A 460 5.03 -12.89 -11.18
N ILE A 461 3.99 -13.66 -10.88
CA ILE A 461 3.67 -14.11 -9.50
C ILE A 461 4.69 -15.13 -8.99
N PHE A 462 5.13 -16.04 -9.84
CA PHE A 462 6.16 -17.00 -9.51
C PHE A 462 7.49 -16.30 -9.16
N ILE A 463 7.92 -15.38 -10.03
CA ILE A 463 9.13 -14.57 -9.82
C ILE A 463 9.02 -13.72 -8.55
N PHE A 464 7.85 -13.13 -8.30
CA PHE A 464 7.57 -12.40 -7.06
C PHE A 464 7.87 -13.24 -5.81
N ASN A 465 7.35 -14.47 -5.76
CA ASN A 465 7.54 -15.37 -4.63
C ASN A 465 9.02 -15.79 -4.43
N ILE A 466 9.74 -16.08 -5.52
CA ILE A 466 11.20 -16.36 -5.45
C ILE A 466 11.93 -15.20 -4.79
N LYS A 467 11.65 -13.98 -5.26
CA LYS A 467 12.31 -12.76 -4.78
C LYS A 467 11.99 -12.50 -3.31
N TYR A 468 10.75 -12.72 -2.90
CA TYR A 468 10.35 -12.63 -1.51
C TYR A 468 11.10 -13.62 -0.59
N LEU A 469 11.34 -14.85 -1.04
CA LEU A 469 12.15 -15.82 -0.29
C LEU A 469 13.62 -15.43 -0.22
N ARG A 470 14.20 -14.96 -1.33
CA ARG A 470 15.58 -14.43 -1.33
C ARG A 470 15.72 -13.26 -0.37
N TYR A 471 14.71 -12.38 -0.32
CA TYR A 471 14.65 -11.30 0.65
C TYR A 471 14.71 -11.81 2.10
N LYS A 472 13.86 -12.77 2.48
CA LYS A 472 13.89 -13.39 3.81
C LYS A 472 15.27 -13.99 4.12
N HIS A 473 15.90 -14.62 3.14
CA HIS A 473 17.24 -15.18 3.31
C HIS A 473 18.30 -14.10 3.58
N ILE A 474 18.31 -12.99 2.83
CA ILE A 474 19.23 -11.87 3.04
C ILE A 474 19.07 -11.28 4.45
N LEU A 475 17.81 -11.08 4.89
CA LEU A 475 17.55 -10.60 6.24
C LEU A 475 18.06 -11.55 7.32
N ASN A 476 18.01 -12.86 7.09
CA ASN A 476 18.53 -13.86 8.03
C ASN A 476 20.07 -13.92 8.00
N LYS A 477 20.72 -13.72 6.84
CA LYS A 477 22.18 -13.80 6.68
C LYS A 477 22.93 -12.73 7.47
N TYR A 478 22.46 -11.49 7.42
CA TYR A 478 23.16 -10.36 8.03
C TYR A 478 22.81 -10.13 9.51
N TYR A 479 21.95 -10.98 10.10
CA TYR A 479 21.38 -10.74 11.44
C TYR A 479 21.12 -12.01 12.26
N LYS A 480 21.92 -13.06 12.04
CA LYS A 480 22.25 -14.01 13.11
C LYS A 480 23.52 -13.53 13.77
#